data_AF-A0A662U670-F1
#
_entry.id   AF-A0A662U670-F1
#
_cell.length_a   1.000
_cell.length_b   1.000
_cell.length_c   1.000
_cell.angle_alpha   90.00
_cell.angle_beta   90.00
_cell.angle_gamma   90.00
#
_symmetry.space_group_name_H-M   'P 1'
#
loop_
_entity.id
_entity.type
_entity.pdbx_description
1 polymer ?
#
loop_
_entity_poly.entity_id
_entity_poly.type
_entity_poly.pdbx_seq_one_letter_code
_entity_poly.pdbx_strand_id
1 'polypeptide(L)'
;MEYTSLEVCIKATIQKTAPFLEPSRRAKWMLGIIVYTHSDRIQHRFLETRFSFVEKYYEVLDTCMARLLDETDLSNTIVFIVSDHGFKIPKAAFSVNTQLAGRGYLSVDPIPTKSRVARIVKHTLSNNYTLLTIARKAAKMLRPTLRRSIEQARQETRNKSRAVKGAYMPSEDGTIYIVNVADEVRRVLADRITEEIRRHLPEVKVHRAIEVYGVAQNEAPDLVLESDSLAFSVDPALPLRLRTMRATHARENIHSPRFTTGNRAGV
;
A
#
# COMPACT_ATOMS: atom_id res chain seq x y z
N MET A 1 -15.98 -17.38 13.23
CA MET A 1 -14.57 -16.96 13.11
C MET A 1 -14.38 -15.47 12.74
N GLU A 2 -15.41 -14.73 12.32
CA GLU A 2 -15.25 -13.31 11.90
C GLU A 2 -15.49 -12.28 13.01
N TYR A 3 -16.32 -12.64 14.00
CA TYR A 3 -16.53 -11.83 15.21
C TYR A 3 -15.22 -11.43 15.91
N THR A 4 -14.22 -12.33 15.90
CA THR A 4 -12.90 -12.06 16.49
C THR A 4 -12.16 -10.92 15.79
N SER A 5 -12.35 -10.71 14.49
CA SER A 5 -11.68 -9.61 13.78
C SER A 5 -12.33 -8.25 14.06
N LEU A 6 -13.66 -8.19 14.17
CA LEU A 6 -14.39 -6.99 14.60
C LEU A 6 -14.03 -6.63 16.04
N GLU A 7 -14.08 -7.60 16.97
CA GLU A 7 -13.74 -7.40 18.37
C GLU A 7 -12.30 -6.90 18.56
N VAL A 8 -11.34 -7.44 17.81
CA VAL A 8 -9.95 -6.96 17.84
C VAL A 8 -9.87 -5.51 17.38
N CYS A 9 -10.58 -5.13 16.31
CA CYS A 9 -10.61 -3.75 15.82
C CYS A 9 -11.27 -2.78 16.81
N ILE A 10 -12.40 -3.18 17.41
CA ILE A 10 -13.10 -2.43 18.46
C ILE A 10 -12.19 -2.22 19.66
N LYS A 11 -11.59 -3.30 20.18
CA LYS A 11 -10.70 -3.24 21.33
C LYS A 11 -9.49 -2.35 21.05
N ALA A 12 -8.87 -2.48 19.89
CA ALA A 12 -7.73 -1.66 19.50
C ALA A 12 -8.10 -0.18 19.35
N THR A 13 -9.31 0.13 18.89
CA THR A 13 -9.84 1.50 18.78
C THR A 13 -10.03 2.14 20.15
N ILE A 14 -10.71 1.44 21.07
CA ILE A 14 -10.90 1.87 22.46
C ILE A 14 -9.54 2.06 23.16
N GLN A 15 -8.63 1.11 22.99
CA GLN A 15 -7.28 1.15 23.55
C GLN A 15 -6.40 2.25 22.96
N LYS A 16 -6.77 2.87 21.82
CA LYS A 16 -6.03 3.98 21.24
C LYS A 16 -6.45 5.32 21.82
N THR A 17 -7.72 5.47 22.17
CA THR A 17 -8.28 6.70 22.73
C THR A 17 -7.72 7.00 24.12
N ALA A 18 -7.72 6.02 25.03
CA ALA A 18 -7.32 6.27 26.43
C ALA A 18 -5.84 6.71 26.59
N PRO A 19 -4.85 6.08 25.93
CA PRO A 19 -3.46 6.52 26.00
C PRO A 19 -3.17 7.83 25.28
N PHE A 20 -4.09 8.32 24.45
CA PHE A 20 -3.96 9.66 23.86
C PHE A 20 -4.43 10.74 24.85
N LEU A 21 -5.54 10.50 25.55
CA LEU A 21 -6.09 11.43 26.56
C LEU A 21 -5.18 11.59 27.78
N GLU A 22 -4.48 10.53 28.17
CA GLU A 22 -3.65 10.52 29.37
C GLU A 22 -2.50 11.55 29.32
N PRO A 23 -1.65 11.60 28.28
CA PRO A 23 -0.64 12.63 28.13
C PRO A 23 -1.24 14.00 27.80
N SER A 24 -2.37 14.07 27.08
CA SER A 24 -2.98 15.36 26.71
C SER A 24 -3.46 16.17 27.92
N ARG A 25 -3.78 15.50 29.04
CA ARG A 25 -4.15 16.13 30.32
C ARG A 25 -2.97 16.61 31.15
N ARG A 26 -1.79 16.01 30.99
CA ARG A 26 -0.63 16.24 31.87
C ARG A 26 0.44 17.13 31.26
N ALA A 27 0.55 17.13 29.94
CA ALA A 27 1.53 17.91 29.21
C ALA A 27 0.86 19.09 28.51
N LYS A 28 1.57 20.22 28.44
CA LYS A 28 1.23 21.26 27.48
C LYS A 28 1.57 20.75 26.08
N TRP A 29 0.60 20.78 25.18
CA TRP A 29 0.79 20.40 23.79
C TRP A 29 0.33 21.54 22.87
N MET A 30 0.96 21.65 21.70
CA MET A 30 0.55 22.58 20.63
C MET A 30 -0.16 21.85 19.49
N LEU A 31 0.03 20.53 19.40
CA LEU A 31 -0.54 19.68 18.36
C LEU A 31 -0.75 18.28 18.92
N GLY A 32 -1.97 17.76 18.78
CA GLY A 32 -2.32 16.38 19.06
C GLY A 32 -2.84 15.71 17.79
N ILE A 33 -2.34 14.52 17.47
CA ILE A 33 -2.80 13.74 16.32
C ILE A 33 -3.16 12.33 16.79
N ILE A 34 -4.39 11.91 16.50
CA ILE A 34 -4.85 10.53 16.67
C ILE A 34 -5.36 10.01 15.33
N VAL A 35 -5.00 8.77 14.99
CA VAL A 35 -5.37 8.14 13.71
C VAL A 35 -6.07 6.82 13.95
N TYR A 36 -7.31 6.67 13.51
CA TYR A 36 -8.07 5.44 13.66
C TYR A 36 -8.00 4.58 12.40
N THR A 37 -6.96 3.73 12.28
CA THR A 37 -6.71 2.92 11.07
C THR A 37 -7.61 1.69 10.93
N HIS A 38 -8.47 1.39 11.90
CA HIS A 38 -9.28 0.16 11.87
C HIS A 38 -10.61 0.33 11.12
N SER A 39 -11.07 1.58 10.89
CA SER A 39 -12.24 1.86 10.04
C SER A 39 -12.02 1.31 8.64
N ASP A 40 -10.88 1.64 8.04
CA ASP A 40 -10.43 1.15 6.74
C ASP A 40 -10.48 -0.40 6.64
N ARG A 41 -9.87 -1.09 7.62
CA ARG A 41 -9.85 -2.56 7.65
C ARG A 41 -11.23 -3.19 7.77
N ILE A 42 -12.11 -2.58 8.57
CA ILE A 42 -13.48 -3.05 8.76
C ILE A 42 -14.28 -2.85 7.47
N GLN A 43 -14.12 -1.71 6.80
CA GLN A 43 -14.77 -1.44 5.51
C GLN A 43 -14.27 -2.41 4.43
N HIS A 44 -12.96 -2.61 4.29
CA HIS A 44 -12.39 -3.60 3.36
C HIS A 44 -12.90 -5.03 3.55
N ARG A 45 -13.26 -5.40 4.77
CA ARG A 45 -13.67 -6.79 5.08
C ARG A 45 -15.18 -6.99 5.05
N PHE A 46 -15.94 -6.01 5.50
CA PHE A 46 -17.33 -6.22 5.89
C PHE A 46 -18.33 -5.30 5.19
N LEU A 47 -17.88 -4.28 4.43
CA LEU A 47 -18.80 -3.31 3.85
C LEU A 47 -19.84 -3.96 2.93
N GLU A 48 -19.43 -4.93 2.12
CA GLU A 48 -20.34 -5.65 1.21
C GLU A 48 -21.04 -6.84 1.90
N THR A 49 -20.33 -7.55 2.77
CA THR A 49 -20.80 -8.86 3.27
C THR A 49 -21.59 -8.76 4.57
N ARG A 50 -21.28 -7.78 5.42
CA ARG A 50 -21.79 -7.63 6.80
C ARG A 50 -21.83 -6.17 7.23
N PHE A 51 -22.66 -5.38 6.55
CA PHE A 51 -22.75 -3.94 6.82
C PHE A 51 -22.98 -3.60 8.31
N SER A 52 -23.77 -4.39 9.03
CA SER A 52 -24.00 -4.21 10.48
C SER A 52 -22.74 -4.29 11.34
N PHE A 53 -21.67 -4.96 10.87
CA PHE A 53 -20.37 -4.95 11.57
C PHE A 53 -19.64 -3.63 11.37
N VAL A 54 -19.83 -2.99 10.21
CA VAL A 54 -19.33 -1.65 9.94
C VAL A 54 -20.06 -0.65 10.81
N GLU A 55 -21.40 -0.68 10.83
CA GLU A 55 -22.22 0.19 11.69
C GLU A 55 -21.79 0.10 13.16
N LYS A 56 -21.73 -1.12 13.69
CA LYS A 56 -21.29 -1.37 15.07
C LYS A 56 -19.88 -0.84 15.36
N TYR A 57 -18.95 -0.93 14.41
CA TYR A 57 -17.62 -0.35 14.58
C TYR A 57 -17.68 1.18 14.62
N TYR A 58 -18.49 1.80 13.76
CA TYR A 58 -18.64 3.25 13.71
C TYR A 58 -19.35 3.80 14.95
N GLU A 59 -20.30 3.08 15.55
CA GLU A 59 -20.90 3.44 16.87
C GLU A 59 -19.83 3.50 17.98
N VAL A 60 -18.90 2.54 18.00
CA VAL A 60 -17.78 2.55 18.94
C VAL A 60 -16.82 3.70 18.66
N LEU A 61 -16.53 3.96 17.37
CA LEU A 61 -15.68 5.07 16.97
C LEU A 61 -16.29 6.41 17.37
N ASP A 62 -17.59 6.59 17.16
CA ASP A 62 -18.36 7.76 17.58
C ASP A 62 -18.26 7.98 19.10
N THR A 63 -18.48 6.92 19.89
CA THR A 63 -18.30 6.97 21.35
C THR A 63 -16.87 7.37 21.75
N CYS A 64 -15.85 6.89 21.02
CA CYS A 64 -14.47 7.28 21.26
C CYS A 64 -14.20 8.74 20.92
N MET A 65 -14.79 9.25 19.83
CA MET A 65 -14.68 10.64 19.42
C MET A 65 -15.40 11.58 20.38
N ALA A 66 -16.62 11.24 20.80
CA ALA A 66 -17.36 11.99 21.83
C ALA A 66 -16.51 12.16 23.09
N ARG A 67 -15.92 11.06 23.58
CA ARG A 67 -15.02 11.10 24.74
C ARG A 67 -13.78 11.98 24.53
N LEU A 68 -13.22 12.04 23.31
CA LEU A 68 -12.10 12.95 23.03
C LEU A 68 -12.54 14.40 23.11
N LEU A 69 -13.70 14.72 22.54
CA LEU A 69 -14.25 16.08 22.49
C LEU A 69 -14.65 16.56 23.89
N ASP A 70 -15.30 15.72 24.69
CA ASP A 70 -15.71 16.04 26.06
C ASP A 70 -14.52 16.36 26.98
N GLU A 71 -13.37 15.75 26.69
CA GLU A 71 -12.15 15.86 27.48
C GLU A 71 -11.17 16.92 26.95
N THR A 72 -11.51 17.53 25.81
CA THR A 72 -10.69 18.59 25.18
C THR A 72 -11.33 19.94 25.50
N ASP A 73 -10.52 20.90 25.95
CA ASP A 73 -10.98 22.28 26.10
C ASP A 73 -11.16 22.93 24.72
N LEU A 74 -12.37 22.81 24.18
CA LEU A 74 -12.75 23.34 22.87
C LEU A 74 -12.80 24.88 22.83
N SER A 75 -12.73 25.57 23.98
CA SER A 75 -12.64 27.03 24.01
C SER A 75 -11.26 27.53 23.58
N ASN A 76 -10.24 26.69 23.71
CA ASN A 76 -8.84 27.00 23.41
C ASN A 76 -8.21 26.00 22.43
N THR A 77 -8.99 25.07 21.88
CA THR A 77 -8.53 24.04 20.94
C THR A 77 -9.36 24.03 19.68
N ILE A 78 -8.68 24.10 18.53
CA ILE A 78 -9.31 23.83 17.22
C ILE A 78 -9.16 22.34 16.91
N VAL A 79 -10.28 21.67 16.65
CA VAL A 79 -10.30 20.24 16.32
C VAL A 79 -10.65 20.05 14.85
N PHE A 80 -9.84 19.23 14.17
CA PHE A 80 -10.12 18.75 12.83
C PHE A 80 -10.40 17.25 12.86
N ILE A 81 -11.53 16.85 12.27
CA ILE A 81 -11.87 15.45 12.06
C ILE A 81 -11.91 15.24 10.55
N VAL A 82 -10.97 14.45 10.04
CA VAL A 82 -10.77 14.24 8.60
C VAL A 82 -10.57 12.77 8.30
N SER A 83 -10.97 12.36 7.10
CA SER A 83 -10.58 11.07 6.51
C SER A 83 -9.52 11.35 5.45
N ASP A 84 -8.50 10.50 5.38
CA ASP A 84 -7.49 10.56 4.31
C ASP A 84 -8.04 10.11 2.96
N HIS A 85 -9.05 9.24 2.97
CA HIS A 85 -9.78 8.84 1.77
C HIS A 85 -11.23 8.41 2.06
N GLY A 86 -12.03 8.33 1.00
CA GLY A 86 -13.35 7.69 1.03
C GLY A 86 -13.26 6.18 0.86
N PHE A 87 -14.41 5.51 0.77
CA PHE A 87 -14.49 4.09 0.47
C PHE A 87 -15.43 3.85 -0.70
N LYS A 88 -15.06 2.95 -1.62
CA LYS A 88 -15.89 2.49 -2.73
C LYS A 88 -15.81 0.98 -2.82
N ILE A 89 -16.94 0.32 -3.11
CA ILE A 89 -16.97 -1.11 -3.40
C ILE A 89 -16.74 -1.29 -4.91
N PRO A 90 -15.61 -1.85 -5.35
CA PRO A 90 -15.40 -2.13 -6.75
C PRO A 90 -16.35 -3.24 -7.21
N LYS A 91 -16.88 -3.14 -8.44
CA LYS A 91 -17.74 -4.17 -9.04
C LYS A 91 -16.92 -5.40 -9.44
N ALA A 92 -15.66 -5.21 -9.82
CA ALA A 92 -14.74 -6.27 -10.19
C ALA A 92 -13.29 -5.86 -9.93
N ALA A 93 -12.38 -6.84 -9.95
CA ALA A 93 -10.94 -6.60 -9.87
C ALA A 93 -10.29 -6.85 -11.24
N PHE A 94 -9.37 -5.98 -11.64
CA PHE A 94 -8.64 -6.06 -12.89
C PHE A 94 -7.13 -6.19 -12.67
N SER A 95 -6.55 -7.30 -13.10
CA SER A 95 -5.10 -7.52 -13.01
C SER A 95 -4.37 -6.92 -14.22
N VAL A 96 -3.96 -5.66 -14.05
CA VAL A 96 -3.25 -4.89 -15.09
C VAL A 96 -1.98 -5.61 -15.54
N ASN A 97 -1.16 -6.09 -14.61
CA ASN A 97 0.11 -6.73 -14.95
C ASN A 97 -0.07 -8.05 -15.71
N THR A 98 -1.11 -8.83 -15.43
CA THR A 98 -1.41 -10.07 -16.17
C THR A 98 -1.74 -9.76 -17.63
N GLN A 99 -2.51 -8.70 -17.85
CA GLN A 99 -2.86 -8.26 -19.20
C GLN A 99 -1.64 -7.71 -19.94
N LEU A 100 -0.85 -6.83 -19.31
CA LEU A 100 0.39 -6.33 -19.89
C LEU A 100 1.35 -7.47 -20.27
N ALA A 101 1.47 -8.51 -19.42
CA ALA A 101 2.30 -9.67 -19.71
C ALA A 101 1.73 -10.53 -20.85
N GLY A 102 0.43 -10.80 -20.84
CA GLY A 102 -0.25 -11.59 -21.88
C GLY A 102 -0.19 -10.94 -23.27
N ARG A 103 -0.06 -9.62 -23.32
CA ARG A 103 0.06 -8.82 -24.56
C ARG A 103 1.51 -8.54 -24.95
N GLY A 104 2.49 -9.00 -24.17
CA GLY A 104 3.92 -8.80 -24.43
C GLY A 104 4.46 -7.42 -24.08
N TYR A 105 3.68 -6.57 -23.41
CA TYR A 105 4.13 -5.25 -22.93
C TYR A 105 4.96 -5.32 -21.67
N LEU A 106 4.86 -6.43 -20.93
CA LEU A 106 5.61 -6.70 -19.72
C LEU A 106 6.40 -8.00 -19.90
N SER A 107 7.72 -7.89 -19.82
CA SER A 107 8.61 -9.05 -19.71
C SER A 107 9.11 -9.17 -18.28
N VAL A 108 8.92 -10.35 -17.68
CA VAL A 108 9.40 -10.64 -16.33
C VAL A 108 10.22 -11.93 -16.35
N ASP A 109 11.36 -11.93 -15.67
CA ASP A 109 12.22 -13.11 -15.60
C ASP A 109 11.45 -14.34 -15.08
N PRO A 110 11.60 -15.51 -15.73
CA PRO A 110 10.87 -16.71 -15.37
C PRO A 110 11.11 -17.11 -13.91
N ILE A 111 10.05 -17.51 -13.23
CA ILE A 111 10.11 -18.03 -11.85
C ILE A 111 10.23 -19.55 -11.90
N PRO A 112 11.11 -20.16 -11.09
CA PRO A 112 10.99 -21.56 -10.79
C PRO A 112 9.58 -21.90 -10.26
N THR A 113 8.96 -22.97 -10.78
CA THR A 113 7.58 -23.38 -10.48
C THR A 113 7.31 -23.50 -8.98
N LYS A 114 8.28 -24.03 -8.22
CA LYS A 114 8.20 -24.17 -6.74
C LYS A 114 7.95 -22.82 -6.04
N SER A 115 8.58 -21.75 -6.50
CA SER A 115 8.42 -20.41 -5.91
C SER A 115 7.09 -19.75 -6.28
N ARG A 116 6.50 -20.10 -7.44
CA ARG A 116 5.17 -19.64 -7.84
C ARG A 116 4.10 -20.24 -6.93
N VAL A 117 4.14 -21.56 -6.72
CA VAL A 117 3.22 -22.27 -5.81
C VAL A 117 3.33 -21.72 -4.39
N ALA A 118 4.55 -21.55 -3.87
CA ALA A 118 4.76 -21.00 -2.54
C ALA A 118 4.16 -19.60 -2.35
N ARG A 119 4.13 -18.75 -3.40
CA ARG A 119 3.50 -17.43 -3.32
C ARG A 119 1.99 -17.49 -3.31
N ILE A 120 1.39 -18.32 -4.15
CA ILE A 120 -0.06 -18.52 -4.16
C ILE A 120 -0.49 -18.99 -2.76
N VAL A 121 0.20 -20.01 -2.21
CA VAL A 121 -0.06 -20.50 -0.86
C VAL A 121 0.11 -19.39 0.17
N LYS A 122 1.21 -18.63 0.13
CA LYS A 122 1.45 -17.51 1.06
C LYS A 122 0.34 -16.46 0.98
N HIS A 123 -0.12 -16.12 -0.22
CA HIS A 123 -1.19 -15.15 -0.44
C HIS A 123 -2.52 -15.66 0.15
N THR A 124 -2.87 -16.92 -0.11
CA THR A 124 -4.04 -17.57 0.48
C THR A 124 -3.95 -17.60 2.01
N LEU A 125 -2.76 -17.88 2.57
CA LEU A 125 -2.52 -17.85 4.01
C LEU A 125 -2.59 -16.43 4.60
N SER A 126 -2.08 -15.41 3.90
CA SER A 126 -2.15 -14.02 4.39
C SER A 126 -3.57 -13.48 4.41
N ASN A 127 -4.43 -13.96 3.51
CA ASN A 127 -5.83 -13.58 3.47
C ASN A 127 -6.66 -14.31 4.55
N ASN A 128 -6.06 -15.27 5.27
CA ASN A 128 -6.68 -16.00 6.37
C ASN A 128 -5.92 -15.79 7.70
N TYR A 129 -6.45 -14.91 8.55
CA TYR A 129 -5.81 -14.50 9.81
C TYR A 129 -5.52 -15.67 10.78
N THR A 130 -6.38 -16.69 10.81
CA THR A 130 -6.19 -17.87 11.67
C THR A 130 -5.00 -18.69 11.19
N LEU A 131 -4.93 -18.96 9.88
CA LEU A 131 -3.80 -19.68 9.28
C LEU A 131 -2.50 -18.88 9.43
N LEU A 132 -2.55 -17.56 9.27
CA LEU A 132 -1.41 -16.68 9.52
C LEU A 132 -0.94 -16.74 10.99
N THR A 133 -1.86 -16.79 11.94
CA THR A 133 -1.55 -16.86 13.37
C THR A 133 -0.94 -18.21 13.76
N ILE A 134 -1.49 -19.30 13.21
CA ILE A 134 -0.95 -20.66 13.37
C ILE A 134 0.44 -20.74 12.72
N ALA A 135 0.59 -20.25 11.49
CA ALA A 135 1.87 -20.23 10.79
C ALA A 135 2.92 -19.40 11.54
N ARG A 136 2.55 -18.26 12.13
CA ARG A 136 3.44 -17.44 12.97
C ARG A 136 3.85 -18.16 14.25
N LYS A 137 2.92 -18.86 14.92
CA LYS A 137 3.23 -19.67 16.11
C LYS A 137 4.15 -20.84 15.76
N ALA A 138 3.86 -21.57 14.69
CA ALA A 138 4.69 -22.66 14.19
C ALA A 138 6.08 -22.16 13.77
N ALA A 139 6.17 -21.00 13.10
CA ALA A 139 7.43 -20.39 12.71
C ALA A 139 8.29 -19.95 13.92
N LYS A 140 7.67 -19.56 15.03
CA LYS A 140 8.38 -19.29 16.30
C LYS A 140 8.95 -20.56 16.93
N MET A 141 8.40 -21.74 16.63
CA MET A 141 8.89 -23.04 17.09
C MET A 141 9.98 -23.63 16.20
N LEU A 142 10.22 -23.09 15.00
CA LEU A 142 11.28 -23.56 14.11
C LEU A 142 12.66 -23.07 14.61
N ARG A 143 13.64 -24.00 14.63
CA ARG A 143 15.00 -23.81 15.16
C ARG A 143 15.73 -22.60 14.54
N PRO A 144 16.61 -21.90 15.28
CA PRO A 144 17.33 -20.70 14.83
C PRO A 144 18.20 -20.91 13.58
N THR A 145 18.64 -22.14 13.29
CA THR A 145 19.38 -22.50 12.07
C THR A 145 18.54 -22.37 10.81
N LEU A 146 17.27 -22.76 10.85
CA LEU A 146 16.35 -22.62 9.70
C LEU A 146 16.06 -21.15 9.40
N ARG A 147 16.04 -20.31 10.44
CA ARG A 147 15.82 -18.87 10.34
C ARG A 147 16.94 -18.17 9.56
N ARG A 148 18.20 -18.55 9.82
CA ARG A 148 19.36 -18.06 9.06
C ARG A 148 19.34 -18.49 7.59
N SER A 149 18.99 -19.74 7.29
CA SER A 149 18.85 -20.21 5.91
C SER A 149 17.73 -19.50 5.15
N ILE A 150 16.61 -19.21 5.82
CA ILE A 150 15.50 -18.44 5.24
C ILE A 150 15.91 -16.98 5.01
N GLU A 151 16.66 -16.37 5.92
CA GLU A 151 17.18 -15.00 5.76
C GLU A 151 18.20 -14.88 4.63
N GLN A 152 19.15 -15.82 4.53
CA GLN A 152 20.10 -15.88 3.41
C GLN A 152 19.39 -16.06 2.06
N ALA A 153 18.44 -17.00 1.96
CA ALA A 153 17.64 -17.18 0.75
C ALA A 153 16.81 -15.93 0.41
N ARG A 154 16.29 -15.21 1.42
CA ARG A 154 15.58 -13.93 1.22
C ARG A 154 16.50 -12.84 0.70
N GLN A 155 17.75 -12.80 1.14
CA GLN A 155 18.74 -11.78 0.77
C GLN A 155 19.28 -12.01 -0.64
N GLU A 156 19.56 -13.26 -1.02
CA GLU A 156 19.88 -13.64 -2.40
C GLU A 156 18.72 -13.34 -3.37
N THR A 157 17.48 -13.60 -2.94
CA THR A 157 16.29 -13.25 -3.72
C THR A 157 16.04 -11.73 -3.76
N ARG A 158 16.57 -10.95 -2.81
CA ARG A 158 16.43 -9.48 -2.73
C ARG A 158 17.44 -8.78 -3.65
N ASN A 159 18.64 -9.34 -3.81
CA ASN A 159 19.70 -8.79 -4.65
C ASN A 159 19.51 -9.13 -6.14
N LYS A 160 18.82 -10.23 -6.46
CA LYS A 160 18.29 -10.47 -7.80
C LYS A 160 16.98 -9.70 -7.97
N SER A 161 17.05 -8.36 -7.98
CA SER A 161 15.97 -7.53 -8.48
C SER A 161 15.80 -7.90 -9.96
N ARG A 162 14.93 -8.88 -10.21
CA ARG A 162 14.62 -9.39 -11.55
C ARG A 162 14.26 -8.21 -12.43
N ALA A 163 14.94 -8.08 -13.56
CA ALA A 163 14.80 -6.93 -14.42
C ALA A 163 13.40 -6.99 -15.03
N VAL A 164 12.51 -6.13 -14.54
CA VAL A 164 11.24 -5.88 -15.24
C VAL A 164 11.58 -5.08 -16.48
N LYS A 165 11.17 -5.52 -17.66
CA LYS A 165 11.34 -4.77 -18.90
C LYS A 165 9.97 -4.50 -19.51
N GLY A 166 9.71 -3.23 -19.83
CA GLY A 166 8.43 -2.79 -20.38
C GLY A 166 7.54 -2.14 -19.34
N ALA A 167 6.22 -2.23 -19.54
CA ALA A 167 5.22 -1.57 -18.73
C ALA A 167 4.81 -2.41 -17.52
N TYR A 168 4.79 -1.85 -16.32
CA TYR A 168 4.35 -2.53 -15.11
C TYR A 168 3.65 -1.58 -14.13
N MET A 169 2.72 -2.14 -13.36
CA MET A 169 1.98 -1.46 -12.31
C MET A 169 2.48 -1.94 -10.93
N PRO A 170 3.27 -1.14 -10.17
CA PRO A 170 3.89 -1.54 -8.91
C PRO A 170 2.96 -1.59 -7.71
N SER A 171 1.75 -1.04 -7.82
CA SER A 171 0.77 -0.87 -6.75
C SER A 171 -0.65 -0.97 -7.29
N GLU A 172 -1.65 -0.97 -6.41
CA GLU A 172 -3.07 -1.04 -6.77
C GLU A 172 -3.67 0.35 -7.08
N ASP A 173 -2.83 1.38 -7.17
CA ASP A 173 -3.22 2.78 -7.38
C ASP A 173 -3.44 3.15 -8.86
N GLY A 174 -3.32 2.18 -9.77
CA GLY A 174 -3.49 2.40 -11.21
C GLY A 174 -2.30 3.08 -11.90
N THR A 175 -1.16 3.28 -11.22
CA THR A 175 0.02 3.90 -11.85
C THR A 175 0.84 2.88 -12.64
N ILE A 176 1.11 3.15 -13.92
CA ILE A 176 1.94 2.30 -14.79
C ILE A 176 3.25 3.01 -15.08
N TYR A 177 4.35 2.28 -14.94
CA TYR A 177 5.71 2.73 -15.26
C TYR A 177 6.25 1.89 -16.41
N ILE A 178 6.96 2.51 -17.34
CA ILE A 178 7.67 1.87 -18.43
C ILE A 178 9.17 1.98 -18.15
N VAL A 179 9.81 0.85 -17.88
CA VAL A 179 11.21 0.80 -17.44
C VAL A 179 12.06 -0.09 -18.32
N ASN A 180 13.37 0.20 -18.35
CA ASN A 180 14.37 -0.56 -19.10
C ASN A 180 14.07 -0.65 -20.60
N VAL A 181 13.53 0.45 -21.16
CA VAL A 181 13.16 0.63 -22.56
C VAL A 181 13.69 1.99 -23.01
N ALA A 182 14.15 2.11 -24.26
CA ALA A 182 14.60 3.39 -24.83
C ALA A 182 13.46 4.41 -24.89
N ASP A 183 13.76 5.71 -24.76
CA ASP A 183 12.75 6.77 -24.64
C ASP A 183 11.84 6.89 -25.88
N GLU A 184 12.33 6.57 -27.08
CA GLU A 184 11.47 6.53 -28.28
C GLU A 184 10.44 5.42 -28.18
N VAL A 185 10.86 4.23 -27.72
CA VAL A 185 9.99 3.07 -27.56
C VAL A 185 9.05 3.25 -26.38
N ARG A 186 9.48 3.95 -25.32
CA ARG A 186 8.67 4.27 -24.13
C ARG A 186 7.39 5.01 -24.51
N ARG A 187 7.49 6.04 -25.35
CA ARG A 187 6.34 6.82 -25.84
C ARG A 187 5.39 5.97 -26.68
N VAL A 188 5.94 5.22 -27.64
CA VAL A 188 5.14 4.32 -28.50
C VAL A 188 4.42 3.25 -27.68
N LEU A 189 5.07 2.72 -26.65
CA LEU A 189 4.47 1.72 -25.77
C LEU A 189 3.34 2.32 -24.93
N ALA A 190 3.53 3.52 -24.37
CA ALA A 190 2.49 4.24 -23.63
C ALA A 190 1.24 4.48 -24.50
N ASP A 191 1.43 4.89 -25.76
CA ASP A 191 0.33 5.11 -26.71
C ASP A 191 -0.44 3.82 -27.01
N ARG A 192 0.29 2.73 -27.28
CA ARG A 192 -0.32 1.42 -27.55
C ARG A 192 -1.11 0.89 -26.37
N ILE A 193 -0.55 0.97 -25.16
CA ILE A 193 -1.23 0.55 -23.93
C ILE A 193 -2.49 1.39 -23.71
N THR A 194 -2.41 2.70 -23.93
CA THR A 194 -3.54 3.62 -23.79
C THR A 194 -4.69 3.23 -24.72
N GLU A 195 -4.40 3.06 -26.01
CA GLU A 195 -5.39 2.66 -27.01
C GLU A 195 -5.99 1.28 -26.70
N GLU A 196 -5.16 0.34 -26.25
CA GLU A 196 -5.63 -1.00 -25.94
C GLU A 196 -6.54 -1.05 -24.72
N ILE A 197 -6.18 -0.35 -23.64
CA ILE A 197 -7.02 -0.26 -22.43
C ILE A 197 -8.34 0.42 -22.81
N ARG A 198 -8.32 1.55 -23.53
CA ARG A 198 -9.55 2.23 -23.96
C ARG A 198 -10.46 1.35 -24.81
N ARG A 199 -9.88 0.51 -25.68
CA ARG A 199 -10.62 -0.40 -26.55
C ARG A 199 -11.29 -1.54 -25.80
N HIS A 200 -10.61 -2.12 -24.80
CA HIS A 200 -11.11 -3.33 -24.12
C HIS A 200 -11.74 -3.05 -22.75
N LEU A 201 -11.49 -1.88 -22.17
CA LEU A 201 -11.98 -1.43 -20.86
C LEU A 201 -12.43 0.04 -20.97
N PRO A 202 -13.53 0.31 -21.66
CA PRO A 202 -14.02 1.68 -21.86
C PRO A 202 -14.35 2.41 -20.56
N GLU A 203 -14.60 1.70 -19.46
CA GLU A 203 -14.82 2.25 -18.12
C GLU A 203 -13.53 2.66 -17.38
N VAL A 204 -12.36 2.37 -17.94
CA VAL A 204 -11.06 2.79 -17.39
C VAL A 204 -10.59 4.02 -18.14
N LYS A 205 -10.50 5.15 -17.44
CA LYS A 205 -9.84 6.33 -17.96
C LYS A 205 -8.33 6.12 -17.88
N VAL A 206 -7.65 6.52 -18.95
CA VAL A 206 -6.18 6.43 -19.06
C VAL A 206 -5.66 7.83 -19.33
N HIS A 207 -4.81 8.30 -18.42
CA HIS A 207 -4.17 9.60 -18.48
C HIS A 207 -2.66 9.41 -18.62
N ARG A 208 -2.00 10.29 -19.37
CA ARG A 208 -0.55 10.41 -19.25
C ARG A 208 -0.22 11.18 -17.98
N ALA A 209 0.89 10.85 -17.33
CA ALA A 209 1.28 11.58 -16.12
C ALA A 209 1.48 13.08 -16.36
N ILE A 210 1.94 13.50 -17.54
CA ILE A 210 2.06 14.93 -17.87
C ILE A 210 0.72 15.66 -17.86
N GLU A 211 -0.38 14.97 -18.17
CA GLU A 211 -1.73 15.53 -18.15
C GLU A 211 -2.25 15.70 -16.71
N VAL A 212 -1.79 14.84 -15.79
CA VAL A 212 -2.24 14.83 -14.39
C VAL A 212 -1.40 15.78 -13.53
N TYR A 213 -0.08 15.72 -13.67
CA TYR A 213 0.84 16.44 -12.78
C TYR A 213 1.34 17.78 -13.37
N GLY A 214 1.06 18.07 -14.64
CA GLY A 214 1.48 19.30 -15.32
C GLY A 214 2.99 19.45 -15.53
N VAL A 215 3.81 18.56 -14.97
CA VAL A 215 5.28 18.56 -15.08
C VAL A 215 5.75 17.13 -15.28
N ALA A 216 6.59 16.92 -16.30
CA ALA A 216 7.32 15.67 -16.47
C ALA A 216 8.40 15.57 -15.40
N GLN A 217 8.14 14.81 -14.34
CA GLN A 217 9.16 14.44 -13.35
C GLN A 217 9.74 13.07 -13.72
N ASN A 218 11.05 12.89 -13.53
CA ASN A 218 11.73 11.62 -13.80
C ASN A 218 11.17 10.44 -12.98
N GLU A 219 10.46 10.73 -11.89
CA GLU A 219 9.84 9.75 -11.00
C GLU A 219 8.32 9.61 -11.23
N ALA A 220 7.73 10.38 -12.14
CA ALA A 220 6.31 10.27 -12.45
C ALA A 220 6.03 8.95 -13.19
N PRO A 221 4.82 8.38 -13.00
CA PRO A 221 4.38 7.27 -13.83
C PRO A 221 4.33 7.65 -15.31
N ASP A 222 4.23 6.68 -16.19
CA ASP A 222 3.97 6.94 -17.61
C ASP A 222 2.48 7.14 -17.87
N LEU A 223 1.68 6.29 -17.24
CA LEU A 223 0.22 6.30 -17.33
C LEU A 223 -0.40 6.21 -15.94
N VAL A 224 -1.56 6.84 -15.80
CA VAL A 224 -2.43 6.72 -14.62
C VAL A 224 -3.77 6.19 -15.09
N LEU A 225 -4.18 5.07 -14.50
CA LEU A 225 -5.48 4.46 -14.71
C LEU A 225 -6.44 4.92 -13.62
N GLU A 226 -7.66 5.27 -14.01
CA GLU A 226 -8.74 5.61 -13.08
C GLU A 226 -10.00 4.83 -13.47
N SER A 227 -10.65 4.24 -12.48
CA SER A 227 -11.95 3.59 -12.67
C SER A 227 -12.82 3.73 -11.42
N ASP A 228 -14.10 3.99 -11.63
CA ASP A 228 -15.10 3.99 -10.56
C ASP A 228 -15.66 2.59 -10.28
N SER A 229 -15.51 1.65 -11.22
CA SER A 229 -16.11 0.31 -11.16
C SER A 229 -15.09 -0.79 -10.95
N LEU A 230 -13.81 -0.58 -11.29
CA LEU A 230 -12.78 -1.61 -11.21
C LEU A 230 -11.75 -1.27 -10.13
N ALA A 231 -11.45 -2.24 -9.27
CA ALA A 231 -10.25 -2.20 -8.45
C ALA A 231 -9.07 -2.78 -9.24
N PHE A 232 -7.96 -2.06 -9.28
CA PHE A 232 -6.74 -2.61 -9.84
C PHE A 232 -6.13 -3.58 -8.84
N SER A 233 -5.73 -4.75 -9.33
CA SER A 233 -5.16 -5.79 -8.49
C SER A 233 -3.86 -6.32 -9.07
N VAL A 234 -3.12 -7.00 -8.21
CA VAL A 234 -1.81 -7.53 -8.52
C VAL A 234 -1.92 -9.03 -8.57
N ASP A 235 -1.55 -9.64 -9.69
CA ASP A 235 -1.53 -11.09 -9.80
C ASP A 235 -0.41 -11.70 -8.94
N PRO A 236 -0.74 -12.47 -7.89
CA PRO A 236 0.26 -13.09 -7.01
C PRO A 236 1.13 -14.13 -7.73
N ALA A 237 0.69 -14.61 -8.89
CA ALA A 237 1.43 -15.54 -9.73
C ALA A 237 2.59 -14.86 -10.49
N LEU A 238 2.53 -13.55 -10.72
CA LEU A 238 3.62 -12.81 -11.36
C LEU A 238 4.77 -12.57 -10.37
N PRO A 239 6.04 -12.61 -10.82
CA PRO A 239 7.22 -12.31 -10.00
C PRO A 239 7.45 -10.84 -9.70
N LEU A 240 6.42 -10.04 -9.85
CA LEU A 240 6.46 -8.67 -9.43
C LEU A 240 6.37 -8.67 -7.92
N ARG A 241 7.49 -8.36 -7.26
CA ARG A 241 7.34 -7.81 -5.92
C ARG A 241 6.65 -6.48 -6.13
N LEU A 242 5.50 -6.31 -5.49
CA LEU A 242 5.09 -5.01 -4.99
C LEU A 242 6.26 -4.54 -4.11
N ARG A 243 7.27 -3.91 -4.72
CA ARG A 243 7.86 -2.79 -4.06
C ARG A 243 6.66 -1.88 -3.95
N THR A 244 6.05 -1.85 -2.77
CA THR A 244 5.43 -0.61 -2.32
C THR A 244 6.58 0.38 -2.45
N MET A 245 6.70 0.98 -3.64
CA MET A 245 7.32 2.27 -3.78
C MET A 245 6.36 3.16 -3.01
N ARG A 246 6.46 3.10 -1.68
CA ARG A 246 6.12 4.27 -0.90
C ARG A 246 6.85 5.39 -1.60
N ALA A 247 6.16 6.49 -1.87
CA ALA A 247 6.71 7.72 -2.44
C ALA A 247 7.95 8.27 -1.69
N THR A 248 8.48 7.55 -0.69
CA THR A 248 9.74 7.76 0.01
C THR A 248 10.99 7.28 -0.74
N HIS A 249 10.91 6.77 -1.98
CA HIS A 249 12.10 6.49 -2.80
C HIS A 249 12.61 7.68 -3.63
N ALA A 250 12.20 8.90 -3.29
CA ALA A 250 13.04 10.07 -3.55
C ALA A 250 14.36 9.89 -2.77
N ARG A 251 15.45 9.62 -3.52
CA ARG A 251 16.86 9.53 -3.06
C ARG A 251 17.29 8.27 -2.30
N GLU A 252 17.57 7.21 -3.06
CA GLU A 252 18.77 6.39 -2.79
C GLU A 252 19.66 6.46 -4.03
N ASN A 253 20.34 7.60 -4.26
CA ASN A 253 21.55 7.73 -5.12
C ASN A 253 22.09 9.17 -5.28
N ILE A 254 21.66 10.15 -4.47
CA ILE A 254 22.35 11.45 -4.44
C ILE A 254 23.43 11.38 -3.37
N HIS A 255 24.68 11.35 -3.81
CA HIS A 255 25.85 11.64 -2.98
C HIS A 255 25.56 12.82 -2.05
N SER A 256 25.51 12.56 -0.75
CA SER A 256 25.55 13.64 0.24
C SER A 256 26.84 14.43 0.02
N PRO A 257 26.79 15.74 -0.31
CA PRO A 257 27.98 16.55 -0.20
C PRO A 257 28.38 16.53 1.28
N ARG A 258 29.63 16.13 1.55
CA ARG A 258 30.22 16.28 2.87
C ARG A 258 30.18 17.77 3.21
N PHE A 259 29.34 18.15 4.17
CA PHE A 259 29.50 19.43 4.85
C PHE A 259 30.84 19.39 5.58
N THR A 260 31.84 20.04 4.99
CA THR A 260 33.06 20.42 5.71
C THR A 260 32.65 21.50 6.71
N THR A 261 32.64 21.14 7.99
CA THR A 261 32.56 22.11 9.08
C THR A 261 33.78 23.03 8.99
N GLY A 262 33.55 24.28 8.62
CA GLY A 262 34.56 25.32 8.68
C GLY A 262 35.03 25.53 10.12
N ASN A 263 36.33 25.36 10.34
CA ASN A 263 37.01 25.91 11.50
C ASN A 263 36.86 27.44 11.46
N ARG A 264 36.20 28.02 12.45
CA ARG A 264 36.43 29.40 12.85
C ARG A 264 37.53 29.41 13.92
N ALA A 265 38.67 29.96 13.57
CA ALA A 265 39.70 30.40 14.51
C ALA A 265 40.32 31.70 13.98
N GLY A 266 40.34 32.75 14.82
CA GLY A 266 41.01 34.05 14.61
C GLY A 266 40.33 34.94 13.56
N VAL A 267 40.04 36.22 13.77
CA VAL A 267 40.66 37.28 14.59
C VAL A 267 39.55 38.20 15.10
#